data_AF-A0A106C2U6-F1
#
_entry.id   AF-A0A106C2U6-F1
#
_cell.length_a   1.000
_cell.length_b   1.000
_cell.length_c   1.000
_cell.angle_alpha   90.00
_cell.angle_beta   90.00
_cell.angle_gamma   90.00
#
_symmetry.space_group_name_H-M   'P 1'
#
loop_
_entity.id
_entity.type
_entity.pdbx_description
1 polymer ?
#
loop_
_entity_poly.entity_id
_entity_poly.type
_entity_poly.pdbx_seq_one_letter_code
_entity_poly.pdbx_strand_id
1 'polypeptide(L)'
;MNQLKEYPRPSRPSNPSSLEMAVYNFELLAKKYFDKKATSNPSEALLEQLNNDFRHLQREKERISSISIAQAALAGYRDQASKATIEKLSNEEHHPTDKLAQFLRAIGEPKPTVNHEAHHIIPGVGRFNQFAILSARLNFHLVGFGINDPINGTWLINFMKNKDIDWATDSAPAHRKLHRYNYESWIGINLGGQRVPNKEQFSRRLSSMKTHIKTGTLPSTIFDAKDEQWKGL
;
A
#
# COMPACT_ATOMS: atom_id res chain seq x y z
N MET A 1 1.97 -8.65 33.34
CA MET A 1 0.69 -8.15 32.79
C MET A 1 -0.45 -8.85 33.51
N ASN A 2 -1.49 -8.12 33.92
CA ASN A 2 -2.56 -8.65 34.77
C ASN A 2 -3.52 -9.55 33.96
N GLN A 3 -3.89 -10.71 34.51
CA GLN A 3 -4.96 -11.56 33.98
C GLN A 3 -6.29 -10.78 33.96
N LEU A 4 -7.12 -10.98 32.93
CA LEU A 4 -8.48 -10.42 32.89
C LEU A 4 -9.28 -10.92 34.10
N LYS A 5 -9.71 -9.97 34.94
CA LYS A 5 -10.68 -10.22 36.03
C LYS A 5 -12.12 -10.21 35.52
N GLU A 6 -12.37 -9.58 34.38
CA GLU A 6 -13.69 -9.44 33.76
C GLU A 6 -13.54 -9.35 32.24
N TYR A 7 -14.47 -9.95 31.47
CA TYR A 7 -14.54 -9.78 30.02
C TYR A 7 -15.40 -8.54 29.67
N PRO A 8 -14.81 -7.47 29.09
CA PRO A 8 -15.53 -6.23 28.80
C PRO A 8 -16.70 -6.46 27.83
N ARG A 9 -17.81 -5.75 28.03
CA ARG A 9 -18.96 -5.82 27.12
C ARG A 9 -18.56 -5.31 25.73
N PRO A 10 -18.70 -6.12 24.66
CA PRO A 10 -18.39 -5.67 23.31
C PRO A 10 -19.35 -4.58 22.83
N SER A 11 -18.81 -3.50 22.26
CA SER A 11 -19.60 -2.47 21.57
C SER A 11 -19.88 -2.88 20.13
N ARG A 12 -21.15 -2.80 19.71
CA ARG A 12 -21.56 -3.07 18.33
C ARG A 12 -21.09 -1.92 17.42
N PRO A 13 -20.44 -2.20 16.27
CA PRO A 13 -20.11 -1.15 15.31
C PRO A 13 -21.37 -0.58 14.64
N SER A 14 -21.38 0.71 14.31
CA SER A 14 -22.57 1.43 13.81
C SER A 14 -22.92 1.13 12.34
N ASN A 15 -21.93 0.88 11.49
CA ASN A 15 -22.10 0.46 10.09
C ASN A 15 -21.04 -0.60 9.71
N PRO A 16 -21.14 -1.80 10.27
CA PRO A 16 -20.09 -2.81 10.15
C PRO A 16 -20.10 -3.48 8.78
N SER A 17 -18.90 -3.75 8.27
CA SER A 17 -18.68 -4.79 7.27
C SER A 17 -19.08 -6.18 7.80
N SER A 18 -19.26 -7.14 6.90
CA SER A 18 -19.55 -8.54 7.29
C SER A 18 -18.49 -9.12 8.23
N LEU A 19 -17.22 -8.75 8.04
CA LEU A 19 -16.12 -9.19 8.91
C LEU A 19 -16.17 -8.54 10.30
N GLU A 20 -16.47 -7.24 10.39
CA GLU A 20 -16.65 -6.56 11.69
C GLU A 20 -17.82 -7.13 12.48
N MET A 21 -18.93 -7.47 11.80
CA MET A 21 -20.05 -8.18 12.42
C MET A 21 -19.67 -9.58 12.90
N ALA A 22 -18.88 -10.33 12.13
CA ALA A 22 -18.44 -11.67 12.52
C ALA A 22 -17.59 -11.62 13.80
N VAL A 23 -16.61 -10.71 13.86
CA VAL A 23 -15.79 -10.51 15.06
C VAL A 23 -16.66 -10.10 16.25
N TYR A 24 -17.56 -9.13 16.08
CA TYR A 24 -18.48 -8.72 17.15
C TYR A 24 -19.32 -9.90 17.70
N ASN A 25 -19.86 -10.74 16.82
CA ASN A 25 -20.62 -11.92 17.23
C ASN A 25 -19.75 -12.93 18.00
N PHE A 26 -18.49 -13.13 17.61
CA PHE A 26 -17.56 -13.95 18.37
C PHE A 26 -17.22 -13.33 19.73
N GLU A 27 -17.04 -12.01 19.82
CA GLU A 27 -16.84 -11.33 21.10
C GLU A 27 -18.02 -11.55 22.06
N LEU A 28 -19.26 -11.56 21.56
CA LEU A 28 -20.46 -11.88 22.36
C LEU A 28 -20.46 -13.34 22.86
N LEU A 29 -20.10 -14.29 21.99
CA LEU A 29 -20.01 -15.71 22.35
C LEU A 29 -18.91 -15.94 23.38
N ALA A 30 -17.73 -15.34 23.18
CA ALA A 30 -16.60 -15.42 24.10
C ALA A 30 -16.94 -14.83 25.47
N LYS A 31 -17.59 -13.67 25.51
CA LYS A 31 -18.08 -13.09 26.77
C LYS A 31 -19.06 -14.02 27.49
N LYS A 32 -20.07 -14.53 26.79
CA LYS A 32 -21.06 -15.45 27.38
C LYS A 32 -20.39 -16.70 27.97
N TYR A 33 -19.39 -17.23 27.28
CA TYR A 33 -18.62 -18.38 27.76
C TYR A 33 -17.75 -18.02 28.98
N PHE A 34 -17.06 -16.87 28.94
CA PHE A 34 -16.27 -16.35 30.06
C PHE A 34 -17.13 -16.18 31.31
N ASP A 35 -18.25 -15.47 31.20
CA ASP A 35 -19.16 -15.18 32.32
C ASP A 35 -19.67 -16.48 32.97
N LYS A 36 -19.96 -17.51 32.15
CA LYS A 36 -20.38 -18.83 32.65
C LYS A 36 -19.27 -19.57 33.39
N LYS A 37 -18.02 -19.44 32.97
CA LYS A 37 -16.87 -20.15 33.56
C LYS A 37 -16.30 -19.45 34.78
N ALA A 38 -16.36 -18.11 34.82
CA ALA A 38 -15.88 -17.31 35.95
C ALA A 38 -16.61 -17.63 37.26
N THR A 39 -17.87 -18.02 37.21
CA THR A 39 -18.67 -18.40 38.39
C THR A 39 -18.35 -19.80 38.94
N SER A 40 -17.52 -20.59 38.24
CA SER A 40 -17.28 -22.01 38.54
C SER A 40 -15.92 -22.29 39.21
N ASN A 41 -15.32 -21.30 39.86
CA ASN A 41 -13.97 -21.38 40.44
C ASN A 41 -12.92 -21.86 39.40
N PRO A 42 -12.67 -21.03 38.35
CA PRO A 42 -11.91 -21.44 37.18
C PRO A 42 -10.45 -21.74 37.52
N SER A 43 -9.87 -22.75 36.84
CA SER A 43 -8.44 -23.01 36.92
C SER A 43 -7.64 -21.89 36.26
N GLU A 44 -6.39 -21.71 36.70
CA GLU A 44 -5.48 -20.72 36.10
C GLU A 44 -5.28 -20.95 34.60
N ALA A 45 -5.16 -22.21 34.17
CA ALA A 45 -5.04 -22.57 32.75
C ALA A 45 -6.26 -22.14 31.92
N LEU A 46 -7.48 -22.24 32.48
CA LEU A 46 -8.69 -21.78 31.79
C LEU A 46 -8.71 -20.24 31.68
N LEU A 47 -8.31 -19.53 32.73
CA LEU A 47 -8.21 -18.07 32.69
C LEU A 47 -7.17 -17.61 31.65
N GLU A 48 -6.03 -18.30 31.54
CA GLU A 48 -5.03 -18.01 30.51
C GLU A 48 -5.58 -18.23 29.10
N GLN A 49 -6.27 -19.34 28.86
CA GLN A 49 -6.91 -19.61 27.56
C GLN A 49 -7.92 -18.51 27.19
N LEU A 50 -8.78 -18.11 28.13
CA LEU A 50 -9.77 -17.05 27.89
C LEU A 50 -9.10 -15.69 27.61
N ASN A 51 -7.99 -15.39 28.28
CA ASN A 51 -7.17 -14.22 27.98
C ASN A 51 -6.58 -14.28 26.55
N ASN A 52 -6.16 -15.46 26.10
CA ASN A 52 -5.63 -15.66 24.76
C ASN A 52 -6.71 -15.44 23.71
N ASP A 53 -7.91 -16.00 23.92
CA ASP A 53 -9.06 -15.84 23.02
C ASP A 53 -9.50 -14.37 22.92
N PHE A 54 -9.58 -13.67 24.05
CA PHE A 54 -9.86 -12.24 24.06
C PHE A 54 -8.81 -11.44 23.28
N ARG A 55 -7.53 -11.66 23.55
CA ARG A 55 -6.43 -10.97 22.85
C ARG A 55 -6.45 -11.25 21.34
N HIS A 56 -6.80 -12.47 20.95
CA HIS A 56 -6.96 -12.82 19.54
C HIS A 56 -8.09 -12.01 18.90
N LEU A 57 -9.28 -11.97 19.50
CA LEU A 57 -10.41 -11.21 18.96
C LEU A 57 -10.14 -9.70 18.91
N GLN A 58 -9.46 -9.13 19.92
CA GLN A 58 -9.05 -7.72 19.88
C GLN A 58 -8.09 -7.44 18.73
N ARG A 59 -7.10 -8.32 18.50
CA ARG A 59 -6.18 -8.18 17.36
C ARG A 59 -6.90 -8.28 16.02
N GLU A 60 -7.86 -9.18 15.86
CA GLU A 60 -8.65 -9.28 14.64
C GLU A 60 -9.49 -8.03 14.40
N LYS A 61 -10.10 -7.49 15.45
CA LYS A 61 -10.85 -6.23 15.41
C LYS A 61 -9.95 -5.06 14.98
N GLU A 62 -8.81 -4.89 15.64
CA GLU A 62 -7.81 -3.88 15.29
C GLU A 62 -7.34 -4.02 13.84
N ARG A 63 -7.08 -5.24 13.39
CA ARG A 63 -6.67 -5.55 12.03
C ARG A 63 -7.71 -5.10 11.02
N ILE A 64 -8.97 -5.47 11.20
CA ILE A 64 -10.06 -5.12 10.28
C ILE A 64 -10.31 -3.61 10.29
N SER A 65 -10.45 -3.00 11.48
CA SER A 65 -10.68 -1.56 11.59
C SER A 65 -9.56 -0.73 10.96
N SER A 66 -8.30 -1.16 11.12
CA SER A 66 -7.16 -0.47 10.48
C SER A 66 -7.23 -0.48 8.95
N ILE A 67 -7.75 -1.57 8.35
CA ILE A 67 -7.95 -1.67 6.90
C ILE A 67 -9.12 -0.78 6.47
N SER A 68 -10.25 -0.82 7.19
CA SER A 68 -11.42 0.03 6.91
C SER A 68 -11.05 1.52 6.94
N ILE A 69 -10.27 1.96 7.93
CA ILE A 69 -9.77 3.33 8.02
C ILE A 69 -8.89 3.69 6.82
N ALA A 70 -7.96 2.80 6.44
CA ALA A 70 -7.08 3.03 5.29
C ALA A 70 -7.87 3.11 3.97
N GLN A 71 -8.90 2.29 3.80
CA GLN A 71 -9.79 2.33 2.64
C GLN A 71 -10.63 3.60 2.58
N ALA A 72 -11.19 4.05 3.70
CA ALA A 72 -11.90 5.33 3.78
C ALA A 72 -10.97 6.52 3.46
N ALA A 73 -9.73 6.50 3.99
CA ALA A 73 -8.72 7.50 3.69
C ALA A 73 -8.35 7.52 2.20
N LEU A 74 -8.18 6.35 1.58
CA LEU A 74 -7.92 6.25 0.14
C LEU A 74 -9.10 6.74 -0.71
N ALA A 75 -10.34 6.40 -0.34
CA ALA A 75 -11.53 6.87 -1.04
C ALA A 75 -11.64 8.41 -0.99
N GLY A 76 -11.46 8.99 0.20
CA GLY A 76 -11.42 10.44 0.37
C GLY A 76 -10.26 11.09 -0.40
N TYR A 77 -9.08 10.48 -0.42
CA TYR A 77 -7.94 10.96 -1.20
C TYR A 77 -8.22 10.96 -2.70
N ARG A 78 -8.82 9.89 -3.24
CA ARG A 78 -9.18 9.80 -4.66
C ARG A 78 -10.24 10.82 -5.05
N ASP A 79 -11.25 11.01 -4.21
CA ASP A 79 -12.27 12.05 -4.43
C ASP A 79 -11.63 13.45 -4.47
N GLN A 80 -10.77 13.78 -3.50
CA GLN A 80 -10.05 15.04 -3.47
C GLN A 80 -9.14 15.22 -4.69
N ALA A 81 -8.40 14.18 -5.08
CA ALA A 81 -7.51 14.23 -6.23
C ALA A 81 -8.27 14.46 -7.55
N SER A 82 -9.43 13.82 -7.72
CA SER A 82 -10.26 13.97 -8.91
C SER A 82 -10.82 15.38 -9.11
N LYS A 83 -10.90 16.16 -8.03
CA LYS A 83 -11.42 17.55 -8.01
C LYS A 83 -10.32 18.60 -7.89
N ALA A 84 -9.08 18.19 -7.67
CA ALA A 84 -7.95 19.10 -7.46
C ALA A 84 -7.46 19.69 -8.78
N THR A 85 -6.89 20.89 -8.72
CA THR A 85 -6.18 21.48 -9.87
C THR A 85 -4.87 20.71 -10.11
N ILE A 86 -4.39 20.76 -11.35
CA ILE A 86 -3.09 20.17 -11.71
C ILE A 86 -1.96 20.80 -10.88
N GLU A 87 -2.01 22.09 -10.59
CA GLU A 87 -1.03 22.76 -9.73
C GLU A 87 -1.00 22.15 -8.32
N LYS A 88 -2.18 21.95 -7.70
CA LYS A 88 -2.27 21.33 -6.37
C LYS A 88 -1.74 19.89 -6.36
N LEU A 89 -2.07 19.11 -7.39
CA LEU A 89 -1.56 17.73 -7.53
C LEU A 89 -0.05 17.70 -7.80
N SER A 90 0.44 18.66 -8.58
CA SER A 90 1.85 18.75 -8.95
C SER A 90 2.75 19.08 -7.75
N ASN A 91 2.22 19.86 -6.80
CA ASN A 91 2.88 20.26 -5.56
C ASN A 91 2.66 19.30 -4.39
N GLU A 92 1.93 18.19 -4.56
CA GLU A 92 1.74 17.21 -3.49
C GLU A 92 3.07 16.56 -3.09
N GLU A 93 3.35 16.52 -1.78
CA GLU A 93 4.50 15.78 -1.24
C GLU A 93 4.37 14.28 -1.50
N HIS A 94 5.46 13.65 -1.94
CA HIS A 94 5.56 12.20 -2.18
C HIS A 94 6.55 11.52 -1.24
N HIS A 95 7.32 12.31 -0.48
CA HIS A 95 8.20 11.83 0.58
C HIS A 95 7.91 12.60 1.88
N PRO A 96 7.90 11.92 3.03
CA PRO A 96 8.13 10.48 3.22
C PRO A 96 6.99 9.62 2.64
N THR A 97 7.25 8.33 2.38
CA THR A 97 6.34 7.46 1.60
C THR A 97 5.21 6.85 2.45
N ASP A 98 4.96 7.35 3.66
CA ASP A 98 3.99 6.78 4.61
C ASP A 98 2.56 6.77 4.04
N LYS A 99 2.19 7.83 3.32
CA LYS A 99 0.87 7.94 2.68
C LYS A 99 0.69 6.90 1.59
N LEU A 100 1.68 6.72 0.72
CA LEU A 100 1.67 5.67 -0.30
C LEU A 100 1.62 4.28 0.34
N ALA A 101 2.43 4.04 1.37
CA ALA A 101 2.44 2.78 2.13
C ALA A 101 1.08 2.45 2.75
N GLN A 102 0.41 3.44 3.34
CA GLN A 102 -0.95 3.30 3.88
C GLN A 102 -1.95 2.92 2.78
N PHE A 103 -1.85 3.54 1.60
CA PHE A 103 -2.78 3.25 0.51
C PHE A 103 -2.49 1.94 -0.22
N LEU A 104 -1.23 1.50 -0.30
CA LEU A 104 -0.89 0.14 -0.76
C LEU A 104 -1.56 -0.90 0.16
N ARG A 105 -1.47 -0.70 1.48
CA ARG A 105 -2.17 -1.56 2.45
C ARG A 105 -3.69 -1.52 2.25
N ALA A 106 -4.27 -0.36 1.96
CA ALA A 106 -5.71 -0.20 1.74
C ALA A 106 -6.24 -1.06 0.57
N ILE A 107 -5.42 -1.29 -0.46
CA ILE A 107 -5.76 -2.15 -1.62
C ILE A 107 -5.34 -3.61 -1.44
N GLY A 108 -4.95 -4.01 -0.23
CA GLY A 108 -4.54 -5.39 0.06
C GLY A 108 -3.09 -5.71 -0.31
N GLU A 109 -2.23 -4.71 -0.48
CA GLU A 109 -0.78 -4.89 -0.67
C GLU A 109 -0.03 -4.53 0.64
N PRO A 110 0.06 -5.43 1.63
CA PRO A 110 0.78 -5.16 2.87
C PRO A 110 2.29 -5.07 2.64
N LYS A 111 2.98 -4.28 3.47
CA LYS A 111 4.44 -4.20 3.51
C LYS A 111 5.03 -5.59 3.83
N PRO A 112 5.86 -6.19 2.95
CA PRO A 112 6.32 -7.57 3.16
C PRO A 112 7.27 -7.72 4.35
N THR A 113 8.28 -6.85 4.47
CA THR A 113 9.23 -6.84 5.58
C THR A 113 9.64 -5.41 5.93
N VAL A 114 10.28 -5.21 7.08
CA VAL A 114 10.83 -3.89 7.47
C VAL A 114 11.81 -3.31 6.44
N ASN A 115 12.48 -4.18 5.68
CA ASN A 115 13.45 -3.81 4.64
C ASN A 115 12.79 -3.42 3.29
N HIS A 116 11.47 -3.51 3.17
CA HIS A 116 10.75 -3.01 2.00
C HIS A 116 10.36 -1.55 2.16
N GLU A 117 10.42 -0.79 1.08
CA GLU A 117 9.99 0.60 1.02
C GLU A 117 8.92 0.73 -0.06
N ALA A 118 7.97 1.63 0.15
CA ALA A 118 7.00 1.97 -0.88
C ALA A 118 7.74 2.79 -1.94
N HIS A 119 7.67 2.35 -3.19
CA HIS A 119 8.31 2.98 -4.33
C HIS A 119 7.25 3.58 -5.25
N HIS A 120 7.37 4.88 -5.53
CA HIS A 120 6.60 5.54 -6.57
C HIS A 120 7.14 5.17 -7.95
N ILE A 121 6.29 4.60 -8.80
CA ILE A 121 6.63 4.24 -10.19
C ILE A 121 6.94 5.52 -10.98
N ILE A 122 6.01 6.48 -10.96
CA ILE A 122 6.24 7.85 -11.41
C ILE A 122 6.75 8.65 -10.21
N PRO A 123 8.06 9.00 -10.16
CA PRO A 123 8.62 9.79 -9.06
C PRO A 123 8.12 11.24 -9.10
N GLY A 124 8.38 12.02 -8.05
CA GLY A 124 7.97 13.44 -7.97
C GLY A 124 8.58 14.33 -9.06
N VAL A 125 9.80 14.82 -8.89
CA VAL A 125 10.45 15.67 -9.92
C VAL A 125 11.29 14.84 -10.88
N GLY A 126 11.72 13.65 -10.46
CA GLY A 126 12.80 12.93 -11.13
C GLY A 126 14.16 13.59 -10.89
N ARG A 127 15.24 12.87 -11.20
CA ARG A 127 16.62 13.31 -10.99
C ARG A 127 17.39 13.47 -12.29
N PHE A 128 17.12 12.66 -13.30
CA PHE A 128 18.01 12.50 -14.45
C PHE A 128 17.40 12.94 -15.78
N ASN A 129 16.11 12.67 -15.99
CA ASN A 129 15.30 13.08 -17.14
C ASN A 129 13.97 13.67 -16.63
N GLN A 130 14.08 14.86 -16.02
CA GLN A 130 12.93 15.56 -15.41
C GLN A 130 11.83 15.89 -16.41
N PHE A 131 12.18 16.15 -17.68
CA PHE A 131 11.19 16.40 -18.73
C PHE A 131 10.30 15.17 -18.97
N ALA A 132 10.91 13.98 -19.10
CA ALA A 132 10.18 12.73 -19.26
C ALA A 132 9.24 12.45 -18.07
N ILE A 133 9.72 12.68 -16.84
CA ILE A 133 8.90 12.54 -15.63
C ILE A 133 7.77 13.56 -15.59
N LEU A 134 8.04 14.82 -15.92
CA LEU A 134 7.03 15.87 -15.95
C LEU A 134 5.90 15.51 -16.92
N SER A 135 6.22 15.05 -18.13
CA SER A 135 5.20 14.62 -19.10
C SER A 135 4.34 13.48 -18.57
N ALA A 136 4.94 12.45 -17.97
CA ALA A 136 4.21 11.35 -17.37
C ALA A 136 3.31 11.80 -16.19
N ARG A 137 3.83 12.68 -15.33
CA ARG A 137 3.07 13.23 -14.19
C ARG A 137 1.91 14.12 -14.60
N LEU A 138 2.10 14.96 -15.62
CA LEU A 138 1.02 15.78 -16.15
C LEU A 138 -0.14 14.90 -16.63
N ASN A 139 0.16 13.88 -17.44
CA ASN A 139 -0.86 12.92 -17.88
C ASN A 139 -1.52 12.19 -16.69
N PHE A 140 -0.73 11.79 -15.68
CA PHE A 140 -1.23 11.13 -14.48
C PHE A 140 -2.22 12.00 -13.69
N HIS A 141 -1.90 13.28 -13.52
CA HIS A 141 -2.76 14.25 -12.83
C HIS A 141 -3.98 14.64 -13.67
N LEU A 142 -3.85 14.77 -14.99
CA LEU A 142 -4.96 15.08 -15.91
C LEU A 142 -6.03 13.99 -15.94
N VAL A 143 -5.67 12.72 -15.72
CA VAL A 143 -6.64 11.63 -15.56
C VAL A 143 -7.18 11.49 -14.12
N GLY A 144 -6.86 12.45 -13.24
CA GLY A 144 -7.41 12.58 -11.89
C GLY A 144 -6.78 11.66 -10.85
N PHE A 145 -5.50 11.30 -11.01
CA PHE A 145 -4.75 10.62 -9.96
C PHE A 145 -3.80 11.57 -9.22
N GLY A 146 -3.71 11.40 -7.90
CA GLY A 146 -2.69 12.06 -7.08
C GLY A 146 -1.45 11.18 -6.93
N ILE A 147 -0.30 11.79 -6.63
CA ILE A 147 1.02 11.12 -6.65
C ILE A 147 1.10 9.90 -5.73
N ASN A 148 0.36 9.92 -4.62
CA ASN A 148 0.33 8.86 -3.63
C ASN A 148 -0.73 7.78 -3.91
N ASP A 149 -1.47 7.83 -5.02
CA ASP A 149 -2.43 6.75 -5.36
C ASP A 149 -1.67 5.41 -5.49
N PRO A 150 -2.15 4.33 -4.88
CA PRO A 150 -1.43 3.06 -4.84
C PRO A 150 -1.26 2.39 -6.22
N ILE A 151 -1.97 2.85 -7.26
CA ILE A 151 -1.68 2.46 -8.65
C ILE A 151 -0.27 2.92 -9.09
N ASN A 152 0.22 4.02 -8.52
CA ASN A 152 1.57 4.55 -8.72
C ASN A 152 2.59 3.96 -7.74
N GLY A 153 2.21 2.97 -6.92
CA GLY A 153 3.06 2.42 -5.88
C GLY A 153 3.35 0.94 -6.05
N THR A 154 4.52 0.51 -5.59
CA THR A 154 4.80 -0.90 -5.31
C THR A 154 5.81 -1.05 -4.17
N TRP A 155 5.87 -2.22 -3.55
CA TRP A 155 6.89 -2.54 -2.55
C TRP A 155 8.16 -3.01 -3.23
N LEU A 156 9.30 -2.47 -2.84
CA LEU A 156 10.61 -2.95 -3.27
C LEU A 156 11.56 -3.07 -2.07
N ILE A 157 12.44 -4.07 -2.08
CA ILE A 157 13.53 -4.15 -1.11
C ILE A 157 14.43 -2.91 -1.24
N ASN A 158 14.74 -2.26 -0.12
CA ASN A 158 15.37 -0.94 -0.10
C ASN A 158 16.79 -0.91 -0.71
N PHE A 159 17.66 -1.84 -0.34
CA PHE A 159 19.07 -1.89 -0.74
C PHE A 159 19.44 -3.19 -1.45
N MET A 160 20.41 -3.12 -2.38
CA MET A 160 20.97 -4.31 -3.04
C MET A 160 21.58 -5.32 -2.06
N LYS A 161 22.14 -4.87 -0.94
CA LYS A 161 22.70 -5.77 0.09
C LYS A 161 21.65 -6.62 0.81
N ASN A 162 20.36 -6.30 0.65
CA ASN A 162 19.25 -7.04 1.26
C ASN A 162 18.58 -7.98 0.24
N LYS A 163 19.15 -8.14 -0.96
CA LYS A 163 18.50 -8.92 -2.02
C LYS A 163 18.53 -10.43 -1.81
N ASP A 164 19.56 -10.92 -1.14
CA ASP A 164 19.72 -12.30 -0.71
C ASP A 164 18.61 -12.76 0.26
N ILE A 165 18.05 -11.84 1.04
CA ILE A 165 16.96 -12.10 2.00
C ILE A 165 15.57 -11.68 1.48
N ASP A 166 15.47 -11.22 0.24
CA ASP A 166 14.21 -10.75 -0.35
C ASP A 166 13.39 -11.91 -0.90
N TRP A 167 12.54 -12.49 -0.06
CA TRP A 167 11.62 -13.57 -0.43
C TRP A 167 10.33 -13.08 -1.09
N ALA A 168 10.01 -11.78 -1.00
CA ALA A 168 8.71 -11.25 -1.42
C ALA A 168 8.75 -10.61 -2.81
N THR A 169 9.90 -10.02 -3.17
CA THR A 169 10.11 -9.33 -4.46
C THR A 169 11.41 -9.77 -5.13
N ASP A 170 11.81 -11.03 -4.95
CA ASP A 170 13.11 -11.59 -5.38
C ASP A 170 13.56 -11.19 -6.79
N SER A 171 12.62 -11.16 -7.74
CA SER A 171 12.82 -10.89 -9.15
C SER A 171 12.83 -9.39 -9.46
N ALA A 172 12.19 -8.57 -8.63
CA ALA A 172 12.17 -7.11 -8.78
C ALA A 172 13.56 -6.50 -8.50
N PRO A 173 13.91 -5.34 -9.08
CA PRO A 173 15.12 -4.63 -8.68
C PRO A 173 15.00 -4.05 -7.27
N ALA A 174 16.13 -3.87 -6.58
CA ALA A 174 16.13 -3.11 -5.34
C ALA A 174 15.75 -1.65 -5.61
N HIS A 175 15.00 -1.04 -4.69
CA HIS A 175 14.44 0.31 -4.78
C HIS A 175 15.48 1.33 -5.27
N ARG A 176 16.64 1.39 -4.60
CA ARG A 176 17.69 2.38 -4.91
C ARG A 176 18.39 2.16 -6.26
N LYS A 177 18.27 0.98 -6.87
CA LYS A 177 18.89 0.67 -8.16
C LYS A 177 18.10 1.27 -9.34
N LEU A 178 16.80 1.50 -9.15
CA LEU A 178 15.85 1.80 -10.22
C LEU A 178 15.88 3.27 -10.67
N HIS A 179 16.16 4.22 -9.77
CA HIS A 179 16.22 5.65 -10.08
C HIS A 179 17.44 5.99 -10.95
N ARG A 180 17.30 5.86 -12.28
CA ARG A 180 18.33 6.12 -13.31
C ARG A 180 17.74 6.88 -14.50
N TYR A 181 18.58 7.45 -15.36
CA TYR A 181 18.14 8.17 -16.55
C TYR A 181 17.23 7.32 -17.47
N ASN A 182 17.64 6.07 -17.74
CA ASN A 182 16.88 5.19 -18.63
C ASN A 182 15.53 4.82 -17.99
N TYR A 183 15.47 4.59 -16.67
CA TYR A 183 14.18 4.40 -15.98
C TYR A 183 13.23 5.58 -16.18
N GLU A 184 13.70 6.81 -15.93
CA GLU A 184 12.87 8.01 -16.08
C GLU A 184 12.42 8.21 -17.53
N SER A 185 13.28 7.87 -18.50
CA SER A 185 12.95 7.88 -19.92
C SER A 185 11.88 6.84 -20.27
N TRP A 186 12.00 5.62 -19.72
CA TRP A 186 11.00 4.55 -19.89
C TRP A 186 9.63 4.95 -19.31
N ILE A 187 9.60 5.61 -18.16
CA ILE A 187 8.37 6.23 -17.61
C ILE A 187 7.77 7.24 -18.60
N GLY A 188 8.57 8.20 -19.07
CA GLY A 188 8.08 9.24 -19.99
C GLY A 188 7.59 8.69 -21.33
N ILE A 189 8.27 7.68 -21.89
CA ILE A 189 7.88 7.06 -23.17
C ILE A 189 6.53 6.35 -23.06
N ASN A 190 6.31 5.61 -21.97
CA ASN A 190 5.10 4.82 -21.80
C ASN A 190 3.90 5.64 -21.30
N LEU A 191 4.14 6.67 -20.49
CA LEU A 191 3.09 7.41 -19.77
C LEU A 191 2.99 8.90 -20.16
N GLY A 192 4.04 9.48 -20.74
CA GLY A 192 4.15 10.90 -21.08
C GLY A 192 3.82 11.27 -22.52
N GLY A 193 3.16 10.39 -23.28
CA GLY A 193 2.81 10.65 -24.69
C GLY A 193 2.02 11.95 -24.90
N GLN A 194 2.17 12.56 -26.09
CA GLN A 194 1.61 13.89 -26.42
C GLN A 194 0.08 13.98 -26.35
N ARG A 195 -0.64 12.86 -26.52
CA ARG A 195 -2.09 12.81 -26.33
C ARG A 195 -2.39 12.30 -24.93
N VAL A 196 -3.17 13.08 -24.18
CA VAL A 196 -3.68 12.67 -22.86
C VAL A 196 -4.55 11.42 -23.06
N PRO A 197 -4.15 10.26 -22.53
CA PRO A 197 -4.98 9.06 -22.60
C PRO A 197 -6.21 9.22 -21.70
N ASN A 198 -7.29 8.47 -21.99
CA ASN A 198 -8.35 8.33 -21.00
C ASN A 198 -7.84 7.57 -19.76
N LYS A 199 -8.59 7.68 -18.66
CA LYS A 199 -8.19 7.14 -17.36
C LYS A 199 -7.96 5.63 -17.40
N GLU A 200 -8.80 4.89 -18.12
CA GLU A 200 -8.70 3.43 -18.25
C GLU A 200 -7.42 3.03 -18.99
N GLN A 201 -7.11 3.69 -20.10
CA GLN A 201 -5.91 3.42 -20.88
C GLN A 201 -4.65 3.77 -20.07
N PHE A 202 -4.62 4.91 -19.40
CA PHE A 202 -3.51 5.28 -18.51
C PHE A 202 -3.32 4.23 -17.41
N SER A 203 -4.42 3.85 -16.75
CA SER A 203 -4.40 2.88 -15.65
C SER A 203 -3.86 1.51 -16.09
N ARG A 204 -4.24 1.06 -17.29
CA ARG A 204 -3.73 -0.20 -17.86
C ARG A 204 -2.23 -0.14 -18.12
N ARG A 205 -1.73 0.96 -18.71
CA ARG A 205 -0.29 1.16 -18.95
C ARG A 205 0.48 1.19 -17.64
N LEU A 206 0.04 2.00 -16.67
CA LEU A 206 0.70 2.08 -15.36
C LEU A 206 0.69 0.73 -14.63
N SER A 207 -0.41 -0.03 -14.72
CA SER A 207 -0.51 -1.38 -14.14
C SER A 207 0.42 -2.40 -14.82
N SER A 208 0.59 -2.31 -16.14
CA SER A 208 1.59 -3.10 -16.88
C SER A 208 3.00 -2.76 -16.42
N MET A 209 3.34 -1.47 -16.27
CA MET A 209 4.64 -1.05 -15.75
C MET A 209 4.89 -1.52 -14.32
N LYS A 210 3.88 -1.41 -13.43
CA LYS A 210 3.92 -1.98 -12.08
C LYS A 210 4.25 -3.48 -12.12
N THR A 211 3.64 -4.21 -13.06
CA THR A 211 3.89 -5.65 -13.24
C THR A 211 5.32 -5.91 -13.68
N HIS A 212 5.85 -5.16 -14.66
CA HIS A 212 7.24 -5.29 -15.09
C HIS A 212 8.23 -5.04 -13.97
N ILE A 213 7.99 -4.02 -13.15
CA ILE A 213 8.82 -3.72 -11.97
C ILE A 213 8.77 -4.88 -10.97
N LYS A 214 7.57 -5.34 -10.60
CA LYS A 214 7.39 -6.42 -9.60
C LYS A 214 7.99 -7.75 -10.05
N THR A 215 7.96 -8.04 -11.34
CA THR A 215 8.42 -9.31 -11.91
C THR A 215 9.86 -9.26 -12.43
N GLY A 216 10.52 -8.10 -12.35
CA GLY A 216 11.87 -7.93 -12.91
C GLY A 216 11.93 -7.97 -14.44
N THR A 217 10.79 -8.00 -15.14
CA THR A 217 10.71 -8.08 -16.61
C THR A 217 10.78 -6.72 -17.29
N LEU A 218 11.25 -5.69 -16.58
CA LEU A 218 11.54 -4.40 -17.16
C LEU A 218 12.75 -4.48 -18.11
N PRO A 219 12.84 -3.61 -19.14
CA PRO A 219 13.95 -3.63 -20.08
C PRO A 219 15.32 -3.54 -19.37
N SER A 220 16.27 -4.40 -19.74
CA SER A 220 17.61 -4.42 -19.12
C SER A 220 18.34 -3.09 -19.31
N THR A 221 18.07 -2.39 -20.42
CA THR A 221 18.62 -1.07 -20.75
C THR A 221 18.37 -0.03 -19.66
N ILE A 222 17.36 -0.20 -18.81
CA ILE A 222 17.14 0.66 -17.64
C ILE A 222 18.37 0.76 -16.72
N PHE A 223 19.15 -0.32 -16.64
CA PHE A 223 20.31 -0.41 -15.75
C PHE A 223 21.63 0.00 -16.39
N ASP A 224 21.64 0.18 -17.71
CA ASP A 224 22.83 0.54 -18.48
C ASP A 224 23.23 2.01 -18.26
N ALA A 225 24.31 2.42 -18.91
CA ALA A 225 24.69 3.82 -18.98
C ALA A 225 23.58 4.65 -19.64
N LYS A 226 23.60 5.96 -19.39
CA LYS A 226 22.67 6.93 -19.98
C LYS A 226 22.62 6.74 -21.50
N ASP A 227 21.43 6.48 -22.03
CA ASP A 227 21.17 6.42 -23.46
C ASP A 227 20.04 7.37 -23.84
N GLU A 228 20.40 8.47 -24.51
CA GLU A 228 19.44 9.50 -24.97
C GLU A 228 18.65 9.07 -26.22
N GLN A 229 19.13 8.04 -26.93
CA GLN A 229 18.52 7.52 -28.15
C GLN A 229 17.59 6.33 -27.89
N TRP A 230 17.64 5.75 -26.67
CA TRP A 230 16.81 4.61 -26.33
C TRP A 230 15.32 4.95 -26.38
N LYS A 231 14.57 4.11 -27.11
CA LYS A 231 13.14 4.30 -27.37
C LYS A 231 12.23 3.56 -26.38
N GLY A 232 12.76 3.09 -25.26
CA GLY A 232 11.95 2.49 -24.19
C GLY A 232 11.37 1.12 -24.53
N LEU A 233 11.90 0.46 -25.57
CA LEU A 233 11.59 -0.89 -26.02
C LEU A 233 12.55 -1.90 -25.40
#